data_AF-A0A1H8JM58-F1
#
_entry.id   AF-A0A1H8JM58-F1
#
_cell.length_a   1.000
_cell.length_b   1.000
_cell.length_c   1.000
_cell.angle_alpha   90.00
_cell.angle_beta   90.00
_cell.angle_gamma   90.00
#
_symmetry.space_group_name_H-M   'P 1'
#
loop_
_entity.id
_entity.type
_entity.pdbx_description
1 polymer ?
#
loop_
_entity_poly.entity_id
_entity_poly.type
_entity_poly.pdbx_seq_one_letter_code
_entity_poly.pdbx_strand_id
1 'polypeptide(L)'
;MVDHSAELPRINYEQCNSKTYRYIYANGIARQGESAFLDTVVKFDLTGDVKEWRQDGQYPSEPVFVAGPDTQSEDGGILLTVVLDSTANNSYLLLLNARDLSEIARANVPQHVPFGFHGAYIRS
;
A
#
# COMPACT_ATOMS: atom_id res chain seq x y z
N MET A 1 -0.38 4.31 22.13
CA MET A 1 0.06 3.90 20.79
C MET A 1 -0.64 2.58 20.53
N VAL A 2 -1.47 2.49 19.49
CA VAL A 2 -2.12 1.22 19.13
C VAL A 2 -1.09 0.44 18.31
N ASP A 3 -0.90 -0.83 18.62
CA ASP A 3 -0.01 -1.68 17.83
C ASP A 3 -0.71 -2.04 16.52
N HIS A 4 -0.11 -1.66 15.39
CA HIS A 4 -0.56 -2.05 14.06
C HIS A 4 0.30 -3.23 13.58
N SER A 5 -0.34 -4.32 13.18
CA SER A 5 0.35 -5.42 12.51
C SER A 5 0.57 -5.03 11.06
N ALA A 6 1.84 -4.95 10.64
CA ALA A 6 2.22 -4.54 9.30
C ALA A 6 3.41 -5.35 8.78
N GLU A 7 3.43 -5.63 7.48
CA GLU A 7 4.48 -6.39 6.78
C GLU A 7 4.70 -5.84 5.36
N LEU A 8 5.69 -6.41 4.66
CA LEU A 8 6.10 -6.00 3.31
C LEU A 8 6.33 -4.46 3.20
N PRO A 9 7.20 -3.89 4.06
CA PRO A 9 7.34 -2.45 4.16
C PRO A 9 8.02 -1.84 2.93
N ARG A 10 7.55 -0.67 2.53
CA ARG A 10 8.03 0.16 1.43
C ARG A 10 8.20 1.60 1.91
N ILE A 11 9.13 2.29 1.29
CA ILE A 11 9.40 3.72 1.48
C ILE A 11 9.59 4.38 0.11
N ASN A 12 9.77 5.69 0.07
CA ASN A 12 10.33 6.37 -1.10
C ASN A 12 11.81 5.99 -1.26
N TYR A 13 12.05 4.78 -1.77
CA TYR A 13 13.35 4.11 -1.71
C TYR A 13 14.43 4.89 -2.45
N GLU A 14 14.13 5.43 -3.63
CA GLU A 14 15.08 6.20 -4.43
C GLU A 14 15.62 7.43 -3.69
N GLN A 15 14.77 8.13 -2.95
CA GLN A 15 15.17 9.36 -2.26
C GLN A 15 15.65 9.12 -0.83
N CYS A 16 15.08 8.15 -0.12
CA CYS A 16 15.17 8.01 1.33
C CYS A 16 15.96 6.80 1.82
N ASN A 17 16.28 5.83 0.96
CA ASN A 17 17.07 4.68 1.39
C ASN A 17 18.41 5.13 2.00
N SER A 18 18.78 4.50 3.13
CA SER A 18 19.93 4.84 3.97
C SER A 18 19.99 6.30 4.47
N LYS A 19 18.85 7.01 4.51
CA LYS A 19 18.74 8.38 5.05
C LYS A 19 17.67 8.43 6.13
N THR A 20 17.56 9.56 6.83
CA THR A 20 16.40 9.84 7.67
C THR A 20 15.16 9.98 6.78
N TYR A 21 14.06 9.35 7.19
CA TYR A 21 12.78 9.35 6.48
C TYR A 21 11.63 9.41 7.48
N ARG A 22 10.42 9.72 6.99
CA ARG A 22 9.23 9.94 7.81
C ARG A 22 8.11 8.95 7.52
N TYR A 23 8.01 8.41 6.32
CA TYR A 23 6.87 7.62 5.89
C TYR A 23 7.23 6.18 5.56
N ILE A 24 6.42 5.25 6.08
CA ILE A 24 6.45 3.82 5.72
C ILE A 24 5.09 3.44 5.17
N TYR A 25 5.07 2.63 4.12
CA TYR A 25 3.89 2.01 3.56
C TYR A 25 4.00 0.50 3.71
N ALA A 26 2.93 -0.17 4.12
CA ALA A 26 2.94 -1.61 4.36
C ALA A 26 1.55 -2.18 4.11
N ASN A 27 1.45 -3.50 3.94
CA ASN A 27 0.17 -4.15 4.15
C ASN A 27 -0.01 -4.44 5.63
N GLY A 28 -1.26 -4.51 6.10
CA GLY A 28 -1.53 -4.71 7.52
C GLY A 28 -2.81 -5.48 7.79
N ILE A 29 -3.05 -5.71 9.09
CA ILE A 29 -4.28 -6.32 9.62
C ILE A 29 -5.03 -5.22 10.35
N ALA A 30 -6.22 -4.86 9.86
CA ALA A 30 -7.01 -3.73 10.38
C ALA A 30 -7.27 -3.85 11.89
N ARG A 31 -7.64 -5.05 12.32
CA ARG A 31 -7.99 -5.36 13.71
C ARG A 31 -7.56 -6.77 14.04
N GLN A 32 -6.61 -6.89 14.97
CA GLN A 32 -6.19 -8.19 15.48
C GLN A 32 -7.40 -8.94 16.05
N GLY A 33 -7.67 -10.13 15.50
CA GLY A 33 -8.79 -10.98 15.90
C GLY A 33 -10.05 -10.86 15.03
N GLU A 34 -10.20 -9.83 14.20
CA GLU A 34 -11.30 -9.73 13.22
C GLU A 34 -10.86 -10.18 11.82
N SER A 35 -9.62 -9.88 11.43
CA SER A 35 -9.07 -10.26 10.13
C SER A 35 -8.02 -11.36 10.28
N ALA A 36 -8.16 -12.43 9.51
CA ALA A 36 -7.23 -13.57 9.51
C ALA A 36 -6.07 -13.41 8.51
N PHE A 37 -6.09 -12.34 7.70
CA PHE A 37 -5.12 -12.08 6.65
C PHE A 37 -4.92 -10.57 6.46
N LEU A 38 -3.88 -10.20 5.71
CA LEU A 38 -3.52 -8.81 5.40
C LEU A 38 -4.62 -8.19 4.54
N ASP A 39 -5.39 -7.27 5.13
CA ASP A 39 -6.60 -6.68 4.56
C ASP A 39 -6.56 -5.14 4.47
N THR A 40 -5.42 -4.53 4.83
CA THR A 40 -5.22 -3.09 4.73
C THR A 40 -3.95 -2.71 4.00
N VAL A 41 -3.95 -1.50 3.43
CA VAL A 41 -2.72 -0.74 3.17
C VAL A 41 -2.59 0.28 4.29
N VAL A 42 -1.46 0.28 4.97
CA VAL A 42 -1.17 1.19 6.09
C VAL A 42 -0.06 2.16 5.68
N LYS A 43 -0.25 3.43 6.01
CA LYS A 43 0.78 4.46 5.99
C LYS A 43 1.11 4.84 7.42
N PHE A 44 2.37 4.70 7.80
CA PHE A 44 2.91 5.22 9.04
C PHE A 44 3.60 6.56 8.78
N ASP A 45 3.22 7.58 9.54
CA ASP A 45 4.00 8.79 9.73
C ASP A 45 4.76 8.64 11.05
N LEU A 46 6.09 8.58 10.99
CA LEU A 46 6.96 8.38 12.15
C LEU A 46 6.92 9.53 13.17
N THR A 47 6.19 10.62 12.89
CA THR A 47 5.85 11.66 13.86
C THR A 47 4.62 11.34 14.72
N GLY A 48 3.86 10.30 14.38
CA GLY A 48 2.80 9.73 15.23
C GLY A 48 1.42 9.55 14.57
N ASP A 49 1.26 9.85 13.27
CA ASP A 49 0.00 9.63 12.54
C ASP A 49 0.00 8.29 11.79
N VAL A 50 -1.16 7.65 11.68
CA VAL A 50 -1.34 6.40 10.95
C VAL A 50 -2.61 6.49 10.11
N LYS A 51 -2.50 6.12 8.83
CA LYS A 51 -3.63 6.08 7.90
C LYS A 51 -3.78 4.69 7.32
N GLU A 52 -5.01 4.30 7.05
CA GLU A 52 -5.32 2.99 6.50
C GLU A 52 -6.29 3.11 5.33
N TRP A 53 -6.03 2.35 4.28
CA TRP A 53 -7.02 2.00 3.27
C TRP A 53 -7.48 0.57 3.52
N ARG A 54 -8.80 0.35 3.47
CA ARG A 54 -9.44 -0.94 3.65
C ARG A 54 -10.76 -0.98 2.91
N GLN A 55 -11.09 -2.14 2.35
CA GLN A 55 -12.42 -2.43 1.82
C GLN A 55 -12.80 -3.86 2.18
N ASP A 56 -14.04 -4.07 2.63
CA ASP A 56 -14.50 -5.39 3.08
C ASP A 56 -14.39 -6.43 1.96
N GLY A 57 -13.86 -7.61 2.29
CA GLY A 57 -13.64 -8.70 1.33
C GLY A 57 -12.52 -8.46 0.32
N GLN A 58 -11.66 -7.46 0.56
CA GLN A 58 -10.56 -7.12 -0.33
C GLN A 58 -9.21 -7.20 0.36
N TYR A 59 -8.24 -7.77 -0.34
CA TYR A 59 -6.94 -8.16 0.23
C TYR A 59 -5.80 -7.60 -0.62
N PRO A 60 -5.17 -6.48 -0.21
CA PRO A 60 -4.09 -5.86 -0.96
C PRO A 60 -2.76 -6.61 -0.77
N SER A 61 -1.96 -6.65 -1.84
CA SER A 61 -0.55 -7.05 -1.80
C SER A 61 0.35 -5.92 -1.30
N GLU A 62 1.68 -6.11 -1.38
CA GLU A 62 2.68 -5.08 -1.10
C GLU A 62 2.36 -3.73 -1.83
N PRO A 63 2.29 -2.60 -1.11
CA PRO A 63 2.04 -1.28 -1.70
C PRO A 63 3.33 -0.62 -2.20
N VAL A 64 3.64 -0.81 -3.49
CA VAL A 64 4.84 -0.27 -4.14
C VAL A 64 4.73 1.25 -4.31
N PHE A 65 5.60 2.01 -3.64
CA PHE A 65 5.68 3.46 -3.81
C PHE A 65 6.30 3.85 -5.15
N VAL A 66 5.69 4.83 -5.82
CA VAL A 66 6.18 5.46 -7.05
C VAL A 66 6.14 6.98 -6.89
N ALA A 67 7.31 7.62 -6.97
CA ALA A 67 7.42 9.06 -6.85
C ALA A 67 6.78 9.79 -8.04
N GLY A 68 6.09 10.89 -7.77
CA GLY A 68 5.72 11.84 -8.81
C GLY A 68 6.97 12.45 -9.49
N PRO A 69 6.89 12.84 -10.77
CA PRO A 69 8.06 13.30 -11.54
C PRO A 69 8.74 14.54 -10.95
N ASP A 70 7.99 15.45 -10.32
CA ASP A 70 8.50 16.75 -9.84
C ASP A 70 8.25 16.96 -8.34
N THR A 71 8.01 15.89 -7.57
CA THR A 71 7.77 16.04 -6.13
C THR A 71 9.06 16.30 -5.35
N GLN A 72 8.98 17.22 -4.39
CA GLN A 72 9.97 17.37 -3.31
C GLN A 72 9.47 16.80 -1.97
N SER A 73 8.20 16.39 -1.90
CA SER A 73 7.62 15.74 -0.73
C SER A 73 7.97 14.25 -0.74
N GLU A 74 8.41 13.73 0.40
CA GLU A 74 8.74 12.31 0.59
C GLU A 74 7.58 11.38 0.18
N ASP A 75 6.34 11.78 0.50
CA ASP A 75 5.10 11.07 0.17
C ASP A 75 4.37 11.62 -1.07
N GLY A 76 5.03 12.45 -1.88
CA GLY A 76 4.42 13.04 -3.08
C GLY A 76 4.43 12.08 -4.26
N GLY A 77 3.60 11.05 -4.19
CA GLY A 77 3.54 10.02 -5.21
C GLY A 77 2.29 9.18 -5.09
N ILE A 78 2.37 7.98 -5.65
CA ILE A 78 1.30 6.99 -5.60
C ILE A 78 1.80 5.70 -4.99
N LEU A 79 0.87 4.88 -4.51
CA LEU A 79 1.10 3.48 -4.20
C LEU A 79 0.41 2.62 -5.25
N LEU A 80 1.12 1.60 -5.71
CA LEU A 80 0.59 0.54 -6.57
C LEU A 80 0.46 -0.73 -5.73
N THR A 81 -0.75 -1.28 -5.63
CA THR A 81 -0.99 -2.57 -4.96
C THR A 81 -1.96 -3.41 -5.78
N VAL A 82 -1.70 -4.72 -5.88
CA VAL A 82 -2.66 -5.65 -6.50
C VAL A 82 -3.60 -6.12 -5.41
N VAL A 83 -4.89 -5.94 -5.64
CA VAL A 83 -5.94 -6.30 -4.68
C VAL A 83 -6.69 -7.52 -5.19
N LEU A 84 -6.82 -8.53 -4.34
CA LEU A 84 -7.78 -9.61 -4.55
C LEU A 84 -9.15 -9.17 -4.04
N ASP A 85 -10.14 -9.14 -4.93
CA ASP A 85 -11.55 -8.96 -4.57
C ASP A 85 -12.20 -10.34 -4.45
N SER A 86 -12.40 -10.79 -3.20
CA SER A 86 -12.99 -12.10 -2.93
C SER A 86 -14.47 -12.18 -3.31
N THR A 87 -15.18 -11.05 -3.29
CA THR A 87 -16.58 -10.96 -3.70
C THR A 87 -16.75 -11.12 -5.21
N ALA A 88 -15.84 -10.56 -6.00
CA ALA A 88 -15.84 -10.64 -7.46
C ALA A 88 -15.03 -11.82 -8.02
N ASN A 89 -14.27 -12.52 -7.17
CA ASN A 89 -13.35 -13.61 -7.54
C ASN A 89 -12.35 -13.21 -8.65
N ASN A 90 -11.87 -11.97 -8.58
CA ASN A 90 -10.91 -11.41 -9.52
C ASN A 90 -9.94 -10.47 -8.78
N SER A 91 -8.99 -9.90 -9.52
CA SER A 91 -8.04 -8.94 -8.95
C SER A 91 -7.99 -7.66 -9.77
N TYR A 92 -7.44 -6.61 -9.17
CA TYR A 92 -7.21 -5.36 -9.85
C TYR A 92 -5.94 -4.68 -9.34
N LEU A 93 -5.31 -3.86 -10.16
CA LEU A 93 -4.25 -2.95 -9.73
C LEU A 93 -4.89 -1.68 -9.19
N LEU A 94 -4.64 -1.37 -7.93
CA LEU A 94 -5.12 -0.16 -7.25
C LEU A 94 -4.02 0.90 -7.23
N LEU A 95 -4.42 2.14 -7.51
CA LEU A 95 -3.58 3.33 -7.39
C LEU A 95 -4.11 4.17 -6.23
N LEU A 96 -3.31 4.32 -5.18
CA LEU A 96 -3.62 5.19 -4.05
C LEU A 96 -2.73 6.43 -4.06
N ASN A 97 -3.28 7.56 -3.63
CA ASN A 97 -2.48 8.74 -3.31
C ASN A 97 -1.66 8.47 -2.05
N ALA A 98 -0.34 8.58 -2.13
CA ALA A 98 0.56 8.21 -1.03
C ALA A 98 0.48 9.18 0.18
N ARG A 99 -0.23 10.32 0.06
CA ARG A 99 -0.42 11.29 1.16
C ARG A 99 -1.55 10.91 2.11
N ASP A 100 -2.68 10.48 1.56
CA ASP A 100 -3.93 10.29 2.28
C ASP A 100 -4.58 8.92 2.04
N LEU A 101 -3.98 8.07 1.21
CA LEU A 101 -4.50 6.76 0.80
C LEU A 101 -5.87 6.83 0.09
N SER A 102 -6.24 8.00 -0.44
CA SER A 102 -7.40 8.10 -1.33
C SER A 102 -7.16 7.35 -2.62
N GLU A 103 -8.18 6.65 -3.11
CA GLU A 103 -8.11 5.99 -4.40
C GLU A 103 -8.07 7.00 -5.54
N ILE A 104 -7.09 6.84 -6.42
CA ILE A 104 -6.93 7.63 -7.65
C ILE A 104 -7.58 6.91 -8.82
N ALA A 105 -7.30 5.61 -8.95
CA ALA A 105 -7.77 4.78 -10.05
C ALA A 105 -7.61 3.29 -9.73
N ARG A 106 -8.23 2.45 -10.56
CA ARG A 106 -8.01 1.00 -10.59
C ARG A 106 -8.01 0.46 -12.01
N ALA A 107 -7.25 -0.60 -12.24
CA ALA A 107 -7.22 -1.36 -13.50
C ALA A 107 -7.59 -2.82 -13.23
N ASN A 108 -8.73 -3.27 -13.76
CA ASN A 108 -9.27 -4.60 -13.49
C ASN A 108 -8.53 -5.69 -14.28
N VAL A 109 -8.32 -6.84 -13.63
CA VAL A 109 -7.85 -8.08 -14.25
C VAL A 109 -9.00 -9.08 -14.24
N PRO A 110 -9.31 -9.75 -15.37
CA PRO A 110 -10.49 -10.61 -15.44
C PRO A 110 -10.36 -11.92 -14.64
N GLN A 111 -9.17 -12.22 -14.13
CA GLN A 111 -8.88 -13.37 -13.27
C GLN A 111 -8.31 -12.93 -11.92
N HIS A 112 -8.35 -13.83 -10.93
CA HIS A 112 -7.61 -13.63 -9.68
C HIS A 112 -6.10 -13.71 -9.95
N VAL A 113 -5.37 -12.81 -9.29
CA VAL A 113 -3.91 -12.87 -9.19
C VAL A 113 -3.58 -13.45 -7.81
N PRO A 114 -2.91 -14.61 -7.72
CA PRO A 114 -2.51 -15.17 -6.44
C PRO A 114 -1.66 -14.21 -5.62
N PHE A 115 -1.71 -14.34 -4.29
CA PHE A 115 -0.87 -13.52 -3.40
C PHE A 115 0.62 -13.70 -3.71
N GLY A 116 1.25 -12.62 -4.14
CA GLY A 116 2.70 -12.51 -4.29
C GLY A 116 3.35 -11.89 -3.06
N PHE A 117 4.68 -11.81 -3.08
CA PHE A 117 5.46 -11.17 -2.01
C PHE A 117 5.91 -9.77 -2.42
N HIS A 118 6.83 -9.68 -3.39
CA HIS A 118 7.49 -8.42 -3.74
C HIS A 118 7.32 -8.07 -5.21
N GLY A 119 7.37 -6.76 -5.49
CA GLY A 119 7.42 -6.21 -6.83
C GLY A 119 8.26 -4.94 -6.93
N ALA A 120 8.57 -4.52 -8.15
CA ALA A 120 9.25 -3.25 -8.40
C ALA A 120 8.58 -2.54 -9.58
N TYR A 121 8.50 -1.22 -9.48
CA TYR A 121 8.15 -0.37 -10.61
C TYR A 121 9.43 0.06 -11.32
N ILE A 122 9.49 -0.13 -12.63
CA ILE A 122 10.60 0.31 -13.47
C ILE A 122 10.08 1.41 -14.39
N ARG A 123 10.66 2.59 -14.30
CA ARG A 123 10.34 3.69 -15.21
C ARG A 123 10.89 3.37 -16.59
N SER A 124 10.06 3.51 -17.63
CA SER A 124 10.40 3.33 -19.04
C SER A 124 10.69 4.64 -19.75
#